data_AF-A0A7S4PFC9-F1
#
_entry.id   AF-A0A7S4PFC9-F1
#
_cell.length_a   1.000
_cell.length_b   1.000
_cell.length_c   1.000
_cell.angle_alpha   90.00
_cell.angle_beta   90.00
_cell.angle_gamma   90.00
#
_symmetry.space_group_name_H-M   'P 1'
#
loop_
_entity.id
_entity.type
_entity.pdbx_description
1 polymer ?
#
loop_
_entity_poly.entity_id
_entity_poly.type
_entity_poly.pdbx_seq_one_letter_code
_entity_poly.pdbx_strand_id
1 'polypeptide(L)'
;PANLHLITFMSNCVIEILRLDFLCAYQFMFVHLRECAVQLRTTIGSKTKENIAALFSWSRILPLQMWTDMIVNHPDQPEMKEMIYPLTQIIMGIYGLIDSPKYYPLKLRCLEMMCLLVKHTGVFIPLGGHMISIFEQINSKHNTRFGKFKGNASASDAKKFDFRYTLKMSKNFVETKSYLDAVVMKLSDIIIIYFSSFSYSIAFPDL
;
A
#
# COMPACT_ATOMS: atom_id res chain seq x y z
N PRO A 1 7.50 16.66 1.65
CA PRO A 1 8.77 16.85 2.39
C PRO A 1 8.63 17.60 3.73
N ALA A 2 7.99 18.78 3.78
CA ALA A 2 7.97 19.60 5.01
C ALA A 2 7.08 19.07 6.16
N ASN A 3 6.00 18.33 5.86
CA ASN A 3 5.00 17.99 6.89
C ASN A 3 4.95 16.49 7.26
N LEU A 4 5.79 15.61 6.71
CA LEU A 4 5.67 14.18 7.02
C LEU A 4 6.01 13.88 8.47
N HIS A 5 7.06 14.48 9.02
CA HIS A 5 7.38 14.30 10.44
C HIS A 5 6.22 14.75 11.34
N LEU A 6 5.56 15.85 10.97
CA LEU A 6 4.37 16.32 11.68
C LEU A 6 3.18 15.36 11.51
N ILE A 7 2.91 14.87 10.30
CA ILE A 7 1.83 13.92 10.02
C ILE A 7 2.06 12.61 10.78
N THR A 8 3.28 12.07 10.76
CA THR A 8 3.67 10.88 11.51
C THR A 8 3.53 11.13 13.01
N PHE A 9 3.99 12.28 13.50
CA PHE A 9 3.81 12.65 14.90
C PHE A 9 2.33 12.71 15.30
N MET A 10 1.49 13.37 14.50
CA MET A 10 0.04 13.44 14.74
C MET A 10 -0.61 12.06 14.71
N SER A 11 -0.26 11.22 13.73
CA SER A 11 -0.72 9.83 13.62
C SER A 11 -0.37 9.04 14.88
N ASN A 12 0.88 9.17 15.34
CA ASN A 12 1.33 8.52 16.57
C ASN A 12 0.56 9.06 17.78
N CYS A 13 0.36 10.37 17.92
CA CYS A 13 -0.44 10.93 19.02
C CYS A 13 -1.88 10.37 19.05
N VAL A 14 -2.52 10.22 17.89
CA VAL A 14 -3.86 9.63 17.79
C VAL A 14 -3.83 8.17 18.23
N ILE A 15 -2.86 7.38 17.77
CA ILE A 15 -2.66 5.99 18.20
C ILE A 15 -2.46 5.90 19.73
N GLU A 16 -1.62 6.77 20.29
CA GLU A 16 -1.32 6.82 21.72
C GLU A 16 -2.53 7.18 22.59
N ILE A 17 -3.49 7.95 22.05
CA ILE A 17 -4.76 8.25 22.71
C ILE A 17 -5.72 7.06 22.57
N LEU A 18 -5.85 6.50 21.36
CA LEU A 18 -6.79 5.41 21.09
C LEU A 18 -6.43 4.11 21.81
N ARG A 19 -5.15 3.85 22.06
CA ARG A 19 -4.72 2.67 22.85
C ARG A 19 -5.14 2.71 24.32
N LEU A 20 -5.63 3.85 24.83
CA LEU A 20 -6.17 3.95 26.19
C LEU A 20 -7.50 3.20 26.33
N ASP A 21 -8.24 3.05 25.23
CA ASP A 21 -9.51 2.33 25.16
C ASP A 21 -9.69 1.66 23.79
N PHE A 22 -9.33 0.38 23.70
CA PHE A 22 -9.41 -0.39 22.46
C PHE A 22 -10.84 -0.59 21.96
N LEU A 23 -11.84 -0.63 22.85
CA LEU A 23 -13.24 -0.74 22.46
C LEU A 23 -13.71 0.55 21.77
N CYS A 24 -13.33 1.70 22.29
CA CYS A 24 -13.59 2.98 21.65
C CYS A 24 -12.85 3.10 20.31
N ALA A 25 -11.57 2.72 20.26
CA ALA A 25 -10.77 2.71 19.04
C ALA A 25 -11.39 1.82 17.94
N TYR A 26 -11.87 0.63 18.32
CA TYR A 26 -12.58 -0.28 17.44
C TYR A 26 -13.82 0.37 16.81
N GLN A 27 -14.65 1.04 17.61
CA GLN A 27 -15.85 1.71 17.11
C GLN A 27 -15.52 2.78 16.08
N PHE A 28 -14.50 3.62 16.35
CA PHE A 28 -14.06 4.62 15.40
C PHE A 28 -13.51 4.00 14.11
N MET A 29 -12.65 2.99 14.24
CA MET A 29 -12.08 2.28 13.10
C MET A 29 -13.18 1.63 12.26
N PHE A 30 -14.14 0.96 12.88
CA PHE A 30 -15.24 0.28 12.20
C PHE A 30 -16.11 1.26 11.39
N VAL A 31 -16.51 2.39 11.98
CA VAL A 31 -17.28 3.43 11.27
C VAL A 31 -16.49 3.96 10.07
N HIS A 32 -15.22 4.29 10.28
CA HIS A 32 -14.36 4.80 9.21
C HIS A 32 -14.17 3.78 8.08
N LEU A 33 -13.92 2.50 8.40
CA LEU A 33 -13.77 1.45 7.39
C LEU A 33 -15.08 1.16 6.65
N ARG A 34 -16.23 1.27 7.31
CA ARG A 34 -17.54 1.15 6.67
C ARG A 34 -17.75 2.27 5.64
N GLU A 35 -17.40 3.51 5.97
CA GLU A 35 -17.44 4.62 5.01
C GLU A 35 -16.50 4.38 3.82
N CYS A 36 -15.28 3.89 4.08
CA CYS A 36 -14.35 3.47 3.02
C CYS A 36 -14.98 2.42 2.11
N ALA A 37 -15.65 1.41 2.69
CA ALA A 37 -16.28 0.31 1.95
C ALA A 37 -17.38 0.82 1.02
N VAL A 38 -18.23 1.72 1.52
CA VAL A 38 -19.30 2.33 0.71
C VAL A 38 -18.72 3.12 -0.45
N GLN A 39 -17.71 3.97 -0.20
CA GLN A 39 -17.06 4.74 -1.26
C GLN A 39 -16.37 3.85 -2.28
N LEU A 40 -15.68 2.80 -1.82
CA LEU A 40 -15.01 1.83 -2.68
C LEU A 40 -16.02 1.13 -3.60
N ARG A 41 -17.13 0.63 -3.05
CA ARG A 41 -18.20 0.00 -3.82
C ARG A 41 -18.78 0.94 -4.87
N THR A 42 -19.07 2.18 -4.50
CA THR A 42 -19.57 3.21 -5.45
C THR A 42 -18.56 3.48 -6.57
N THR A 43 -17.27 3.49 -6.25
CA THR A 43 -16.21 3.72 -7.23
C THR A 43 -16.05 2.53 -8.17
N ILE A 44 -16.15 1.29 -7.68
CA ILE A 44 -16.12 0.08 -8.51
C ILE A 44 -17.27 0.09 -9.52
N GLY A 45 -18.47 0.50 -9.11
CA GLY A 45 -19.64 0.55 -9.99
C GLY A 45 -19.61 1.66 -11.04
N SER A 46 -19.19 2.88 -10.66
CA SER A 46 -19.27 4.06 -11.54
C SER A 46 -17.97 4.41 -12.27
N LYS A 47 -16.81 4.09 -11.67
CA LYS A 47 -15.45 4.39 -12.16
C LYS A 47 -15.23 5.82 -12.65
N THR A 48 -15.92 6.81 -12.07
CA THR A 48 -15.70 8.22 -12.41
C THR A 48 -14.31 8.68 -11.95
N LYS A 49 -13.75 9.68 -12.64
CA LYS A 49 -12.40 10.19 -12.33
C LYS A 49 -12.36 10.81 -10.94
N GLU A 50 -13.45 11.43 -10.53
CA GLU A 50 -13.64 12.10 -9.24
C GLU A 50 -13.63 11.06 -8.11
N ASN A 51 -14.38 9.97 -8.27
CA ASN A 51 -14.45 8.90 -7.28
C ASN A 51 -13.10 8.19 -7.11
N ILE A 52 -12.43 7.90 -8.23
CA ILE A 52 -11.06 7.35 -8.23
C ILE A 52 -10.09 8.30 -7.53
N ALA A 53 -10.12 9.60 -7.87
CA ALA A 53 -9.22 10.59 -7.28
C ALA A 53 -9.44 10.73 -5.78
N ALA A 54 -10.69 10.65 -5.32
CA ALA A 54 -11.02 10.70 -3.91
C ALA A 54 -10.47 9.48 -3.13
N LEU A 55 -10.53 8.28 -3.70
CA LEU A 55 -9.92 7.08 -3.08
C LEU A 55 -8.39 7.11 -3.14
N PHE A 56 -7.81 7.66 -4.22
CA PHE A 56 -6.37 7.68 -4.45
C PHE A 56 -5.71 8.95 -3.90
N SER A 57 -6.27 9.50 -2.83
CA SER A 57 -5.84 10.73 -2.18
C SER A 57 -5.14 10.44 -0.85
N TRP A 58 -4.27 11.35 -0.42
CA TRP A 58 -3.62 11.24 0.90
C TRP A 58 -4.62 11.24 2.06
N SER A 59 -5.75 11.95 1.92
CA SER A 59 -6.80 11.94 2.94
C SER A 59 -7.45 10.56 3.09
N ARG A 60 -7.40 9.70 2.07
CA ARG A 60 -7.85 8.30 2.18
C ARG A 60 -6.74 7.38 2.66
N ILE A 61 -5.51 7.55 2.17
CA ILE A 61 -4.42 6.60 2.45
C ILE A 61 -3.81 6.80 3.84
N LEU A 62 -3.65 8.03 4.33
CA LEU A 62 -3.04 8.27 5.65
C LEU A 62 -3.81 7.63 6.80
N PRO A 63 -5.15 7.75 6.90
CA PRO A 63 -5.89 7.07 7.96
C PRO A 63 -5.78 5.55 7.87
N LEU A 64 -5.75 4.96 6.67
CA LEU A 64 -5.55 3.52 6.51
C LEU A 64 -4.18 3.07 7.01
N GLN A 65 -3.14 3.89 6.80
CA GLN A 65 -1.81 3.64 7.35
C GLN A 65 -1.81 3.73 8.88
N MET A 66 -2.40 4.78 9.45
CA MET A 66 -2.54 4.93 10.91
C MET A 66 -3.27 3.73 11.52
N TRP A 67 -4.34 3.24 10.89
CA TRP A 67 -5.05 2.04 11.36
C TRP A 67 -4.22 0.77 11.23
N THR A 68 -3.41 0.66 10.17
CA THR A 68 -2.44 -0.42 10.03
C THR A 68 -1.44 -0.40 11.18
N ASP A 69 -0.89 0.78 11.50
CA ASP A 69 0.08 0.97 12.58
C ASP A 69 -0.56 0.68 13.96
N MET A 70 -1.81 1.08 14.17
CA MET A 70 -2.58 0.75 15.39
C MET A 70 -2.65 -0.77 15.61
N ILE A 71 -3.01 -1.54 14.58
CA ILE A 71 -3.07 -3.00 14.66
C ILE A 71 -1.68 -3.60 14.87
N VAL A 72 -0.68 -3.14 14.10
CA VAL A 72 0.70 -3.65 14.13
C VAL A 72 1.36 -3.46 15.50
N ASN A 73 1.06 -2.36 16.20
CA ASN A 73 1.58 -2.07 17.53
C ASN A 73 0.81 -2.80 18.65
N HIS A 74 -0.40 -3.28 18.37
CA HIS A 74 -1.26 -3.94 19.34
C HIS A 74 -1.91 -5.23 18.80
N PRO A 75 -1.11 -6.17 18.24
CA PRO A 75 -1.63 -7.32 17.49
C PRO A 75 -2.38 -8.32 18.38
N ASP A 76 -2.11 -8.32 19.68
CA ASP A 76 -2.73 -9.25 20.63
C ASP A 76 -4.11 -8.82 21.12
N GLN A 77 -4.49 -7.56 20.89
CA GLN A 77 -5.78 -7.02 21.35
C GLN A 77 -6.94 -7.60 20.54
N PRO A 78 -7.98 -8.18 21.19
CA PRO A 78 -9.11 -8.80 20.50
C PRO A 78 -9.78 -7.85 19.48
N GLU A 79 -9.98 -6.61 19.87
CA GLU A 79 -10.58 -5.56 19.06
C GLU A 79 -9.78 -5.29 17.78
N MET A 80 -8.44 -5.29 17.88
CA MET A 80 -7.56 -5.05 16.74
C MET A 80 -7.57 -6.26 15.79
N LYS A 81 -7.65 -7.48 16.34
CA LYS A 81 -7.73 -8.72 15.54
C LYS A 81 -8.97 -8.76 14.66
N GLU A 82 -10.12 -8.36 15.20
CA GLU A 82 -11.38 -8.30 14.43
C GLU A 82 -11.32 -7.34 13.24
N MET A 83 -10.46 -6.31 13.33
CA MET A 83 -10.32 -5.28 12.30
C MET A 83 -9.30 -5.63 11.21
N ILE A 84 -8.48 -6.67 11.37
CA ILE A 84 -7.48 -7.10 10.38
C ILE A 84 -8.15 -7.39 9.03
N TYR A 85 -9.21 -8.21 9.02
CA TYR A 85 -9.87 -8.61 7.78
C TYR A 85 -10.56 -7.43 7.07
N PRO A 86 -11.42 -6.62 7.74
CA PRO A 86 -12.03 -5.45 7.12
C PRO A 86 -11.01 -4.46 6.57
N LEU A 87 -9.95 -4.16 7.33
CA LEU A 87 -8.88 -3.25 6.86
C LEU A 87 -8.20 -3.82 5.61
N THR A 88 -7.83 -5.10 5.65
CA THR A 88 -7.15 -5.75 4.52
C THR A 88 -8.03 -5.74 3.26
N GLN A 89 -9.33 -6.02 3.38
CA GLN A 89 -10.26 -5.99 2.24
C GLN A 89 -10.35 -4.60 1.59
N ILE A 90 -10.38 -3.54 2.40
CA ILE A 90 -10.37 -2.17 1.89
C ILE A 90 -9.06 -1.85 1.16
N ILE A 91 -7.92 -2.22 1.75
CA ILE A 91 -6.61 -1.99 1.13
C ILE A 91 -6.45 -2.78 -0.16
N MET A 92 -6.85 -4.06 -0.18
CA MET A 92 -6.86 -4.90 -1.39
C MET A 92 -7.78 -4.33 -2.47
N GLY A 93 -8.96 -3.85 -2.09
CA GLY A 93 -9.89 -3.23 -3.04
C GLY A 93 -9.35 -1.93 -3.66
N ILE A 94 -8.63 -1.11 -2.88
CA ILE A 94 -7.94 0.08 -3.41
C ILE A 94 -6.78 -0.34 -4.34
N TYR A 95 -5.99 -1.34 -3.94
CA TYR A 95 -4.89 -1.88 -4.74
C TYR A 95 -5.37 -2.35 -6.12
N GLY A 96 -6.48 -3.09 -6.17
CA GLY A 96 -7.03 -3.68 -7.38
C GLY A 96 -7.85 -2.74 -8.27
N LEU A 97 -8.02 -1.47 -7.89
CA LEU A 97 -8.95 -0.58 -8.60
C LEU A 97 -8.43 -0.15 -9.98
N ILE A 98 -7.12 0.10 -10.12
CA ILE A 98 -6.48 0.54 -11.37
C ILE A 98 -5.14 -0.15 -11.59
N ASP A 99 -5.03 -0.88 -12.69
CA ASP A 99 -3.79 -1.44 -13.18
C ASP A 99 -3.07 -0.45 -14.12
N SER A 100 -2.34 0.49 -13.52
CA SER A 100 -1.49 1.42 -14.26
C SER A 100 -0.15 1.65 -13.56
N PRO A 101 0.96 1.63 -14.31
CA PRO A 101 2.29 1.92 -13.77
C PRO A 101 2.44 3.30 -13.09
N LYS A 102 1.53 4.23 -13.38
CA LYS A 102 1.45 5.54 -12.70
C LYS A 102 1.10 5.43 -11.22
N TYR A 103 0.40 4.36 -10.84
CA TYR A 103 -0.08 4.12 -9.48
C TYR A 103 0.74 3.05 -8.75
N TYR A 104 1.89 2.64 -9.28
CA TYR A 104 2.82 1.79 -8.52
C TYR A 104 3.21 2.35 -7.15
N PRO A 105 3.40 3.67 -6.94
CA PRO A 105 3.70 4.19 -5.61
C PRO A 105 2.58 3.88 -4.60
N LEU A 106 1.32 4.05 -5.02
CA LEU A 106 0.16 3.69 -4.20
C LEU A 106 0.08 2.18 -3.99
N LYS A 107 0.25 1.37 -5.04
CA LYS A 107 0.19 -0.09 -4.95
C LYS A 107 1.26 -0.66 -4.02
N LEU A 108 2.50 -0.18 -4.13
CA LEU A 108 3.59 -0.57 -3.24
C LEU A 108 3.24 -0.21 -1.79
N ARG A 109 2.70 0.98 -1.53
CA ARG A 109 2.24 1.36 -0.19
C ARG A 109 1.13 0.46 0.36
N CYS A 110 0.18 0.06 -0.49
CA CYS A 110 -0.85 -0.92 -0.11
C CYS A 110 -0.22 -2.28 0.25
N LEU A 111 0.73 -2.76 -0.55
CA LEU A 111 1.47 -3.99 -0.27
C LEU A 111 2.27 -3.89 1.03
N GLU A 112 2.92 -2.75 1.30
CA GLU A 112 3.63 -2.50 2.56
C GLU A 112 2.71 -2.60 3.77
N MET A 113 1.54 -1.94 3.73
CA MET A 113 0.58 -2.01 4.84
C MET A 113 0.15 -3.46 5.11
N MET A 114 -0.23 -4.20 4.06
CA MET A 114 -0.65 -5.60 4.21
C MET A 114 0.50 -6.51 4.64
N CYS A 115 1.74 -6.25 4.17
CA CYS A 115 2.93 -6.98 4.60
C CYS A 115 3.24 -6.76 6.08
N LEU A 116 3.06 -5.53 6.59
CA LEU A 116 3.21 -5.24 8.02
C LEU A 116 2.15 -5.98 8.85
N LEU A 117 0.90 -6.03 8.40
CA LEU A 117 -0.15 -6.82 9.05
C LEU A 117 0.25 -8.29 9.14
N VAL A 118 0.69 -8.89 8.04
CA VAL A 118 1.17 -10.29 8.03
C VAL A 118 2.27 -10.51 9.06
N LYS A 119 3.31 -9.68 9.01
CA LYS A 119 4.50 -9.83 9.85
C LYS A 119 4.18 -9.76 11.34
N HIS A 120 3.29 -8.86 11.75
CA HIS A 120 3.03 -8.57 13.16
C HIS A 120 1.85 -9.33 13.75
N THR A 121 0.89 -9.75 12.92
CA THR A 121 -0.31 -10.47 13.41
C THR A 121 -0.25 -11.98 13.14
N GLY A 122 0.65 -12.43 12.26
CA GLY A 122 0.71 -13.82 11.79
C GLY A 122 -0.46 -14.23 10.89
N VAL A 123 -1.40 -13.33 10.60
CA VAL A 123 -2.52 -13.61 9.70
C VAL A 123 -2.00 -13.68 8.26
N PHE A 124 -2.26 -14.81 7.60
CA PHE A 124 -1.89 -14.99 6.21
C PHE A 124 -2.74 -14.08 5.29
N ILE A 125 -2.06 -13.29 4.46
CA ILE A 125 -2.65 -12.50 3.38
C ILE A 125 -1.93 -12.91 2.09
N PRO A 126 -2.62 -13.39 1.04
CA PRO A 126 -1.98 -13.91 -0.18
C PRO A 126 -1.47 -12.77 -1.08
N LEU A 127 -0.28 -12.26 -0.80
CA LEU A 127 0.30 -11.12 -1.54
C LEU A 127 1.20 -11.54 -2.70
N GLY A 128 1.68 -12.80 -2.74
CA GLY A 128 2.62 -13.28 -3.75
C GLY A 128 2.18 -12.99 -5.20
N GLY A 129 0.97 -13.39 -5.57
CA GLY A 129 0.43 -13.13 -6.91
C GLY A 129 0.33 -11.64 -7.25
N HIS A 130 0.03 -10.78 -6.27
CA HIS A 130 -0.02 -9.33 -6.46
C HIS A 130 1.38 -8.75 -6.76
N MET A 131 2.40 -9.22 -6.04
CA MET A 131 3.79 -8.81 -6.24
C MET A 131 4.34 -9.29 -7.59
N ILE A 132 4.10 -10.56 -7.93
CA ILE A 132 4.48 -11.14 -9.23
C ILE A 132 3.83 -10.37 -10.38
N SER A 133 2.55 -10.02 -10.25
CA SER A 133 1.84 -9.24 -11.28
C SER A 133 2.54 -7.91 -11.58
N ILE A 134 3.09 -7.23 -10.58
CA ILE A 134 3.87 -5.99 -10.82
C ILE A 134 5.13 -6.30 -11.63
N PHE A 135 5.87 -7.36 -11.29
CA PHE A 135 7.04 -7.77 -12.07
C PHE A 135 6.71 -8.15 -13.51
N GLU A 136 5.66 -8.92 -13.73
CA GLU A 136 5.20 -9.29 -15.07
C GLU A 136 4.82 -8.06 -15.90
N GLN A 137 4.14 -7.09 -15.29
CA GLN A 137 3.79 -5.84 -15.96
C GLN A 137 5.02 -5.00 -16.35
N ILE A 138 6.08 -5.04 -15.53
CA ILE A 138 7.36 -4.39 -15.83
C ILE A 138 8.12 -5.15 -16.92
N ASN A 139 8.15 -6.49 -16.87
CA ASN A 139 8.91 -7.37 -17.77
C ASN A 139 8.22 -7.65 -19.11
N SER A 140 6.91 -7.43 -19.23
CA SER A 140 6.13 -7.70 -20.44
C SER A 140 6.67 -6.91 -21.64
N LYS A 141 7.38 -7.62 -22.53
CA LYS A 141 7.85 -7.15 -23.84
C LYS A 141 6.72 -6.60 -24.73
N HIS A 142 5.46 -6.91 -24.43
CA HIS A 142 4.27 -6.44 -25.14
C HIS A 142 3.76 -5.08 -24.68
N ASN A 143 4.37 -4.49 -23.66
CA ASN A 143 4.17 -3.08 -23.39
C ASN A 143 5.02 -2.30 -24.42
N THR A 144 4.46 -2.08 -25.60
CA THR A 144 5.03 -1.26 -26.69
C THR A 144 5.37 0.18 -26.28
N ARG A 145 5.11 0.56 -25.01
CA ARG A 145 5.60 1.77 -24.33
C ARG A 145 6.97 1.66 -23.66
N PHE A 146 7.43 0.45 -23.32
CA PHE A 146 8.66 0.22 -22.55
C PHE A 146 9.79 -0.40 -23.40
N GLY A 147 9.49 -0.86 -24.62
CA GLY A 147 10.46 -1.47 -25.54
C GLY A 147 11.53 -0.52 -26.12
N LYS A 148 11.50 0.77 -25.77
CA LYS A 148 12.60 1.71 -26.02
C LYS A 148 12.77 2.56 -24.76
N PHE A 149 13.64 2.13 -23.84
CA PHE A 149 14.09 2.97 -22.74
C PHE A 149 14.57 4.30 -23.32
N LYS A 150 13.77 5.37 -23.15
CA LYS A 150 14.17 6.70 -23.61
C LYS A 150 15.22 7.25 -22.65
N GLY A 151 16.48 7.07 -23.04
CA GLY A 151 17.62 7.79 -22.50
C GLY A 151 18.27 7.15 -21.28
N ASN A 152 19.59 7.31 -21.22
CA ASN A 152 20.36 7.08 -20.01
C ASN A 152 19.88 8.09 -18.96
N ALA A 153 19.31 7.59 -17.85
CA ALA A 153 18.92 8.44 -16.74
C ALA A 153 20.16 9.17 -16.21
N SER A 154 20.11 10.50 -16.15
CA SER A 154 21.13 11.25 -15.43
C SER A 154 20.98 10.97 -13.93
N ALA A 155 22.08 10.97 -13.17
CA ALA A 155 22.04 10.87 -11.71
C ALA A 155 21.16 11.95 -11.04
N SER A 156 20.80 13.02 -11.77
CA SER A 156 19.88 14.07 -11.32
C SER A 156 18.40 13.64 -11.32
N ASP A 157 18.02 12.60 -12.08
CA ASP A 157 16.62 12.17 -12.22
C ASP A 157 16.20 11.18 -11.13
N ALA A 158 17.14 10.40 -10.59
CA ALA A 158 16.91 9.57 -9.40
C ALA A 158 16.64 10.41 -8.13
N LYS A 159 17.10 11.67 -8.12
CA LYS A 159 16.90 12.61 -7.01
C LYS A 159 15.49 13.22 -6.93
N LYS A 160 14.58 12.94 -7.88
CA LYS A 160 13.32 13.70 -8.05
C LYS A 160 12.05 13.06 -7.50
N PHE A 161 12.07 11.81 -7.03
CA PHE A 161 10.86 11.19 -6.49
C PHE A 161 11.15 10.25 -5.32
N ASP A 162 10.21 10.21 -4.39
CA ASP A 162 10.29 9.39 -3.19
C ASP A 162 8.91 8.77 -2.91
N PHE A 163 8.86 7.44 -2.81
CA PHE A 163 7.63 6.69 -2.55
C PHE A 163 6.96 7.08 -1.22
N ARG A 164 7.71 7.68 -0.28
CA ARG A 164 7.17 8.21 0.98
C ARG A 164 6.16 9.33 0.77
N TYR A 165 6.28 10.11 -0.31
CA TYR A 165 5.44 11.30 -0.57
C TYR A 165 4.70 11.24 -1.89
N THR A 166 4.69 10.09 -2.56
CA THR A 166 4.08 9.97 -3.89
C THR A 166 3.05 8.85 -3.91
N LEU A 167 1.83 9.17 -4.36
CA LEU A 167 0.79 8.16 -4.68
C LEU A 167 0.65 7.93 -6.18
N LYS A 168 1.08 8.90 -7.00
CA LYS A 168 0.90 8.90 -8.45
C LYS A 168 2.07 9.58 -9.14
N MET A 169 2.56 8.97 -10.23
CA MET A 169 3.58 9.55 -11.10
C MET A 169 3.01 10.14 -12.40
N SER A 170 3.77 11.10 -12.95
CA SER A 170 3.47 11.70 -14.26
C SER A 170 3.71 10.68 -15.39
N LYS A 171 2.98 10.82 -16.51
CA LYS A 171 3.07 9.87 -17.63
C LYS A 171 4.50 9.73 -18.17
N ASN A 172 5.23 10.84 -18.26
CA ASN A 172 6.55 10.91 -18.87
C ASN A 172 7.64 10.23 -18.02
N PHE A 173 7.44 10.18 -16.70
CA PHE A 173 8.45 9.64 -15.79
C PHE A 173 8.33 8.12 -15.60
N VAL A 174 7.13 7.60 -15.77
CA VAL A 174 6.80 6.18 -15.52
C VAL A 174 7.51 5.22 -16.47
N GLU A 175 7.96 5.71 -17.63
CA GLU A 175 8.70 4.93 -18.64
C GLU A 175 10.22 5.01 -18.45
N THR A 176 10.70 5.76 -17.46
CA THR A 176 12.14 5.90 -17.21
C THR A 176 12.70 4.67 -16.50
N LYS A 177 13.92 4.27 -16.89
CA LYS A 177 14.63 3.17 -16.22
C LYS A 177 14.78 3.42 -14.72
N SER A 178 15.17 4.63 -14.32
CA SER A 178 15.32 5.03 -12.91
C SER A 178 14.05 4.80 -12.08
N TYR A 179 12.88 5.10 -12.63
CA TYR A 179 11.61 4.83 -11.97
C TYR A 179 11.35 3.34 -11.79
N LEU A 180 11.51 2.56 -12.86
CA LEU A 180 11.27 1.12 -12.83
C LEU A 180 12.27 0.41 -11.89
N ASP A 181 13.55 0.77 -11.94
CA ASP A 181 14.57 0.26 -11.04
C ASP A 181 14.18 0.55 -9.58
N ALA A 182 13.72 1.76 -9.25
CA ALA A 182 13.26 2.08 -7.90
C ALA A 182 12.01 1.29 -7.47
N VAL A 183 11.06 1.08 -8.39
CA VAL A 183 9.86 0.25 -8.13
C VAL A 183 10.29 -1.20 -7.85
N VAL A 184 11.21 -1.76 -8.64
CA VAL A 184 11.74 -3.11 -8.47
C VAL A 184 12.48 -3.24 -7.14
N MET A 185 13.36 -2.29 -6.80
CA MET A 185 14.06 -2.29 -5.51
C MET A 185 13.08 -2.26 -4.35
N LYS A 186 12.10 -1.36 -4.39
CA LYS A 186 11.10 -1.24 -3.34
C LYS A 186 10.22 -2.49 -3.22
N LEU A 187 9.82 -3.07 -4.35
CA LEU A 187 9.06 -4.33 -4.37
C LEU A 187 9.88 -5.48 -3.80
N SER A 188 11.18 -5.53 -4.10
CA SER A 188 12.10 -6.53 -3.57
C SER A 188 12.21 -6.45 -2.05
N ASP A 189 12.30 -5.24 -1.48
CA ASP A 189 12.27 -5.05 -0.03
C ASP A 189 10.98 -5.62 0.60
N ILE A 190 9.83 -5.37 -0.02
CA ILE A 190 8.53 -5.86 0.45
C ILE A 190 8.48 -7.39 0.38
N ILE A 191 8.97 -7.99 -0.71
CA ILE A 191 9.05 -9.44 -0.89
C ILE A 191 9.91 -10.08 0.20
N ILE A 192 11.10 -9.53 0.46
CA ILE A 192 11.99 -10.05 1.50
C ILE A 192 11.27 -10.05 2.85
N ILE A 193 10.59 -8.95 3.21
CA ILE A 193 9.86 -8.86 4.48
C ILE A 193 8.71 -9.88 4.51
N TYR A 194 7.92 -9.97 3.44
CA TYR A 194 6.78 -10.88 3.35
C TYR A 194 7.21 -12.35 3.48
N PHE A 195 8.13 -12.80 2.63
CA PHE A 195 8.60 -14.20 2.63
C PHE A 195 9.41 -14.54 3.89
N SER A 196 10.16 -13.60 4.46
CA SER A 196 10.81 -13.85 5.75
C SER A 196 9.82 -14.17 6.88
N SER A 197 8.60 -13.61 6.79
CA SER A 197 7.52 -13.86 7.76
C SER A 197 7.00 -15.29 7.70
N PHE A 198 7.24 -16.00 6.60
CA PHE A 198 6.84 -17.40 6.39
C PHE A 198 8.03 -18.36 6.35
N SER A 199 9.26 -17.90 6.54
CA SER A 199 10.48 -18.72 6.37
C SER A 199 10.54 -19.98 7.24
N TYR A 200 9.83 -20.00 8.36
CA TYR A 200 9.70 -21.17 9.25
C TYR A 200 8.42 -21.98 9.04
N SER A 201 7.57 -21.59 8.09
CA SER A 201 6.35 -22.31 7.75
C SER A 201 6.68 -23.52 6.89
N ILE A 202 6.02 -24.65 7.16
CA ILE A 202 6.13 -25.87 6.33
C ILE A 202 5.63 -25.60 4.90
N ALA A 203 4.69 -24.66 4.73
CA ALA A 203 4.15 -24.27 3.43
C ALA A 203 5.04 -23.28 2.66
N PHE A 204 6.18 -22.86 3.22
CA PHE A 204 7.06 -21.87 2.57
C PHE A 204 7.48 -22.24 1.14
N PRO A 205 7.84 -23.50 0.81
CA PRO A 205 8.21 -23.85 -0.55
C PRO A 205 7.08 -23.71 -1.58
N ASP A 206 5.82 -23.70 -1.12
CA ASP A 206 4.63 -23.61 -1.97
C ASP A 206 4.15 -22.16 -2.17
N LEU A 207 4.70 -21.19 -1.41
CA LEU A 207 4.35 -19.76 -1.47
C LEU A 207 5.10 -19.01 -2.58
#